data_AF-A0A066WDH9-F1
#
_entry.id   AF-A0A066WDH9-F1
#
_cell.length_a   1.000
_cell.length_b   1.000
_cell.length_c   1.000
_cell.angle_alpha   90.00
_cell.angle_beta   90.00
_cell.angle_gamma   90.00
#
_symmetry.space_group_name_H-M   'P 1'
#
loop_
_entity.id
_entity.type
_entity.pdbx_description
1 polymer ?
#
loop_
_entity_poly.entity_id
_entity_poly.type
_entity_poly.pdbx_seq_one_letter_code
_entity_poly.pdbx_strand_id
1 'polypeptide(L)'
;MLLFSDWDETISNSDTLSLIAPPWDMDTFPERTSFSALAEAYVRDLEEHNLQHEKGTTLGDQLNFLDSLDAVELKSQDRVEKSQLFKGWNPVAADERARKLVEFRQGWSEAAAFIESRDAIQLHIISVGWSGRFIQTALATPRGGSCTPHSICANEIELDCHGHLVGTGKLTKSKDASSTPGRSGIRVASDKQREMRRIRTQMDRAGKQICVYAGDSNTDLACLLEVDVGLIFGEAESLLATLERIGLGNCVNTPEEWLKRGGKLGKRDLHAREKVLVHVRNWQNALPILVQLYKKDAKD
;
A
#
# COMPACT_ATOMS: atom_id res chain seq x y z
N MET A 1 -15.35 2.64 -12.35
CA MET A 1 -14.71 1.64 -11.47
C MET A 1 -13.61 2.32 -10.68
N LEU A 2 -13.58 2.13 -9.36
CA LEU A 2 -12.51 2.59 -8.49
C LEU A 2 -11.53 1.44 -8.24
N LEU A 3 -10.25 1.64 -8.58
CA LEU A 3 -9.18 0.70 -8.32
C LEU A 3 -8.21 1.31 -7.32
N PHE A 4 -8.16 0.72 -6.13
CA PHE A 4 -7.18 1.02 -5.11
C PHE A 4 -6.05 0.00 -5.15
N SER A 5 -4.83 0.44 -4.86
CA SER A 5 -3.68 -0.46 -4.81
C SER A 5 -2.72 -0.05 -3.71
N ASP A 6 -2.14 -1.03 -3.03
CA ASP A 6 -0.85 -0.86 -2.39
C ASP A 6 0.25 -0.65 -3.44
N TRP A 7 1.39 -0.15 -3.00
CA TRP A 7 2.56 0.05 -3.83
C TRP A 7 3.55 -1.11 -3.71
N ASP A 8 4.18 -1.26 -2.54
CA ASP A 8 5.27 -2.20 -2.30
C ASP A 8 4.76 -3.63 -2.41
N GLU A 9 5.51 -4.50 -3.10
CA GLU A 9 5.15 -5.91 -3.36
C GLU A 9 3.78 -6.14 -4.03
N THR A 10 3.06 -5.09 -4.42
CA THR A 10 1.80 -5.16 -5.15
C THR A 10 1.98 -4.64 -6.57
N ILE A 11 2.35 -3.37 -6.74
CA ILE A 11 2.73 -2.80 -8.05
C ILE A 11 4.23 -2.98 -8.27
N SER A 12 5.05 -2.62 -7.29
CA SER A 12 6.48 -2.93 -7.35
C SER A 12 6.71 -4.43 -7.15
N ASN A 13 7.85 -4.91 -7.65
CA ASN A 13 8.22 -6.32 -7.51
C ASN A 13 8.68 -6.66 -6.08
N SER A 14 9.19 -5.67 -5.34
CA SER A 14 9.76 -5.81 -4.00
C SER A 14 9.50 -4.54 -3.18
N ASP A 15 9.72 -4.62 -1.86
CA ASP A 15 9.80 -3.44 -1.00
C ASP A 15 10.82 -2.40 -1.55
N THR A 16 10.41 -1.13 -1.57
CA THR A 16 11.18 0.00 -2.10
C THR A 16 11.67 0.99 -1.04
N LEU A 17 11.38 0.79 0.25
CA LEU A 17 11.79 1.71 1.33
C LEU A 17 13.31 1.92 1.37
N SER A 18 14.07 0.84 1.16
CA SER A 18 15.53 0.90 1.10
C SER A 18 16.06 1.76 -0.06
N LEU A 19 15.30 1.87 -1.15
CA LEU A 19 15.64 2.71 -2.30
C LEU A 19 15.31 4.18 -2.06
N ILE A 20 14.33 4.47 -1.20
CA ILE A 20 13.97 5.83 -0.78
C ILE A 20 15.06 6.38 0.14
N ALA A 21 15.53 5.57 1.09
CA ALA A 21 16.63 5.92 1.98
C ALA A 21 17.87 6.38 1.18
N PRO A 22 18.63 7.39 1.65
CA PRO A 22 19.88 7.73 1.01
C PRO A 22 20.85 6.54 1.12
N PRO A 23 21.67 6.28 0.09
CA PRO A 23 22.70 5.25 0.17
C PRO A 23 23.56 5.44 1.41
N TRP A 24 23.91 4.35 2.08
CA TRP A 24 24.85 4.43 3.19
C TRP A 24 26.23 4.72 2.63
N ASP A 25 26.79 5.85 3.05
CA ASP A 25 28.16 6.24 2.79
C ASP A 25 28.86 6.58 4.12
N MET A 26 29.75 5.68 4.55
CA MET A 26 30.56 5.84 5.77
C MET A 26 31.62 6.93 5.63
N ASP A 27 32.08 7.21 4.41
CA ASP A 27 33.12 8.19 4.15
C ASP A 27 32.54 9.61 4.22
N THR A 28 31.29 9.79 3.80
CA THR A 28 30.61 11.08 3.82
C THR A 28 29.87 11.35 5.13
N PHE A 29 29.35 10.31 5.82
CA PHE A 29 28.57 10.47 7.07
C PHE A 29 28.85 9.34 8.08
N PRO A 30 30.02 9.32 8.73
CA PRO A 30 30.44 8.22 9.61
C PRO A 30 29.56 8.03 10.86
N GLU A 31 28.82 9.07 11.27
CA GLU A 31 27.93 9.03 12.44
C GLU A 31 26.47 8.66 12.08
N ARG A 32 26.14 8.50 10.79
CA ARG A 32 24.77 8.20 10.36
C ARG A 32 24.46 6.71 10.57
N THR A 33 23.38 6.44 11.31
CA THR A 33 22.83 5.09 11.41
C THR A 33 22.32 4.62 10.05
N SER A 34 22.64 3.39 9.68
CA SER A 34 22.19 2.83 8.42
C SER A 34 20.71 2.49 8.40
N PHE A 35 20.12 2.47 7.21
CA PHE A 35 18.77 1.97 7.03
C PHE A 35 18.63 0.52 7.49
N SER A 36 19.63 -0.34 7.25
CA SER A 36 19.59 -1.74 7.68
C SER A 36 19.53 -1.88 9.21
N ALA A 37 20.32 -1.10 9.95
CA ALA A 37 20.30 -1.13 11.41
C ALA A 37 18.97 -0.62 12.00
N LEU A 38 18.34 0.36 11.33
CA LEU A 38 17.00 0.83 11.68
C LEU A 38 15.93 -0.24 11.40
N ALA A 39 16.01 -0.91 10.24
CA ALA A 39 15.12 -2.00 9.89
C ALA A 39 15.24 -3.19 10.85
N GLU A 40 16.45 -3.59 11.22
CA GLU A 40 16.69 -4.63 12.24
C GLU A 40 16.09 -4.26 13.61
N ALA A 41 16.17 -2.98 13.98
CA ALA A 41 15.56 -2.51 15.22
C ALA A 41 14.03 -2.56 15.18
N TYR A 42 13.42 -2.21 14.04
CA TYR A 42 11.99 -2.36 13.82
C TYR A 42 11.55 -3.84 13.91
N VAL A 43 12.30 -4.77 13.31
CA VAL A 43 12.01 -6.21 13.40
C VAL A 43 11.98 -6.67 14.86
N ARG A 44 12.93 -6.23 15.69
CA ARG A 44 12.93 -6.54 17.13
C ARG A 44 11.70 -5.96 17.85
N ASP A 45 11.34 -4.72 17.56
CA ASP A 45 10.16 -4.07 18.17
C ASP A 45 8.87 -4.84 17.78
N LEU A 46 8.79 -5.32 16.54
CA LEU A 46 7.68 -6.13 16.02
C LEU A 46 7.63 -7.53 16.66
N GLU A 47 8.77 -8.19 16.81
CA GLU A 47 8.88 -9.48 17.51
C GLU A 47 8.44 -9.36 18.98
N GLU A 48 8.91 -8.33 19.68
CA GLU A 48 8.51 -8.05 21.07
C GLU A 48 7.00 -7.81 21.17
N HIS A 49 6.44 -7.00 20.26
CA HIS A 49 5.00 -6.75 20.22
C HIS A 49 4.20 -8.05 19.96
N ASN A 50 4.66 -8.89 19.03
CA ASN A 50 4.05 -10.19 18.73
C ASN A 50 4.07 -11.16 19.91
N LEU A 51 5.10 -11.11 20.76
CA LEU A 51 5.17 -11.93 21.98
C LEU A 51 4.19 -11.48 23.06
N GLN A 52 3.83 -10.19 23.08
CA GLN A 52 2.96 -9.58 24.07
C GLN A 52 1.47 -9.61 23.68
N HIS A 53 1.16 -9.89 22.41
CA HIS A 53 -0.21 -9.86 21.89
C HIS A 53 -0.57 -11.19 21.24
N GLU A 54 -1.62 -11.83 21.75
CA GLU A 54 -2.17 -13.02 21.11
C GLU A 54 -2.91 -12.63 19.82
N LYS A 55 -2.59 -13.34 18.73
CA LYS A 55 -3.32 -13.20 17.47
C LYS A 55 -4.68 -13.89 17.61
N GLY A 56 -5.74 -13.11 17.82
CA GLY A 56 -7.09 -13.65 18.01
C GLY A 56 -7.63 -14.40 16.80
N THR A 57 -8.74 -15.12 16.96
CA THR A 57 -9.33 -15.97 15.92
C THR A 57 -10.52 -15.35 15.22
N THR A 58 -10.83 -14.09 15.53
CA THR A 58 -11.90 -13.34 14.88
C THR A 58 -11.34 -12.18 14.07
N LEU A 59 -12.13 -11.70 13.10
CA LEU A 59 -11.80 -10.49 12.34
C LEU A 59 -11.62 -9.28 13.28
N GLY A 60 -12.48 -9.15 14.30
CA GLY A 60 -12.39 -8.03 15.26
C GLY A 60 -11.06 -8.04 16.01
N ASP A 61 -10.66 -9.19 16.55
CA ASP A 61 -9.39 -9.32 17.27
C ASP A 61 -8.20 -9.04 16.35
N GLN A 62 -8.25 -9.53 15.10
CA GLN A 62 -7.20 -9.30 14.13
C GLN A 62 -7.08 -7.82 13.77
N LEU A 63 -8.18 -7.10 13.58
CA LEU A 63 -8.15 -5.67 13.32
C LEU A 63 -7.61 -4.89 14.51
N ASN A 64 -8.02 -5.23 15.74
CA ASN A 64 -7.48 -4.63 16.97
C ASN A 64 -5.97 -4.85 17.09
N PHE A 65 -5.49 -6.06 16.77
CA PHE A 65 -4.06 -6.37 16.75
C PHE A 65 -3.31 -5.55 15.69
N LEU A 66 -3.88 -5.39 14.49
CA LEU A 66 -3.26 -4.57 13.45
C LEU A 66 -3.21 -3.09 13.82
N ASP A 67 -4.22 -2.60 14.54
CA ASP A 67 -4.24 -1.23 15.07
C ASP A 67 -3.21 -1.04 16.20
N SER A 68 -2.97 -2.05 17.03
CA SER A 68 -1.98 -1.96 18.11
C SER A 68 -0.53 -1.85 17.60
N LEU A 69 -0.27 -2.23 16.34
CA LEU A 69 1.02 -2.03 15.68
C LEU A 69 1.40 -0.55 15.52
N ASP A 70 0.46 0.39 15.64
CA ASP A 70 0.75 1.82 15.53
C ASP A 70 1.85 2.26 16.52
N ALA A 71 1.87 1.66 17.72
CA ALA A 71 2.91 1.91 18.71
C ALA A 71 4.31 1.44 18.25
N VAL A 72 4.39 0.35 17.48
CA VAL A 72 5.64 -0.16 16.88
C VAL A 72 6.09 0.76 15.76
N GLU A 73 5.16 1.16 14.89
CA GLU A 73 5.44 2.08 13.78
C GLU A 73 5.93 3.45 14.28
N LEU A 74 5.32 3.99 15.33
CA LEU A 74 5.75 5.26 15.94
C LEU A 74 7.16 5.16 16.55
N LYS A 75 7.51 4.04 17.20
CA LYS A 75 8.88 3.81 17.70
C LYS A 75 9.88 3.76 16.55
N SER A 76 9.54 3.10 15.45
CA SER A 76 10.37 3.02 14.24
C SER A 76 10.60 4.40 13.64
N GLN A 77 9.52 5.19 13.46
CA GLN A 77 9.60 6.55 12.94
C GLN A 77 10.43 7.47 13.83
N ASP A 78 10.21 7.46 15.15
CA ASP A 78 11.00 8.24 16.11
C ASP A 78 12.50 7.90 16.02
N ARG A 79 12.84 6.62 15.83
CA ARG A 79 14.22 6.17 15.62
C ARG A 79 14.82 6.71 14.32
N VAL A 80 14.06 6.66 13.22
CA VAL A 80 14.46 7.22 11.93
C VAL A 80 14.72 8.73 12.06
N GLU A 81 13.83 9.47 12.71
CA GLU A 81 14.00 10.91 12.91
C GLU A 81 15.20 11.23 13.81
N LYS A 82 15.36 10.53 14.93
CA LYS A 82 16.50 10.70 15.84
C LYS A 82 17.84 10.40 15.17
N SER A 83 17.86 9.43 14.26
CA SER A 83 19.07 9.09 13.47
C SER A 83 19.44 10.14 12.42
N GLN A 84 18.53 11.08 12.12
CA GLN A 84 18.69 12.07 11.07
C GLN A 84 18.99 11.45 9.69
N LEU A 85 18.46 10.23 9.44
CA LEU A 85 18.63 9.49 8.18
C LEU A 85 18.31 10.36 6.96
N PHE A 86 17.21 11.12 7.03
CA PHE A 86 16.72 11.96 5.93
C PHE A 86 17.22 13.40 5.97
N LYS A 87 18.11 13.77 6.89
CA LYS A 87 18.68 15.13 6.91
C LYS A 87 19.55 15.35 5.67
N GLY A 88 19.29 16.41 4.92
CA GLY A 88 19.96 16.68 3.65
C GLY A 88 19.57 15.70 2.53
N TRP A 89 18.49 14.92 2.70
CA TRP A 89 18.01 14.02 1.65
C TRP A 89 17.68 14.81 0.37
N ASN A 90 18.24 14.39 -0.76
CA ASN A 90 18.10 15.08 -2.04
C ASN A 90 16.98 14.44 -2.87
N PRO A 91 15.86 15.15 -3.13
CA PRO A 91 14.74 14.62 -3.91
C PRO A 91 15.13 14.23 -5.34
N VAL A 92 16.05 14.97 -5.97
CA VAL A 92 16.49 14.68 -7.35
C VAL A 92 17.26 13.36 -7.41
N ALA A 93 18.14 13.10 -6.44
CA ALA A 93 18.85 11.84 -6.35
C ALA A 93 17.90 10.66 -6.06
N ALA A 94 16.86 10.88 -5.26
CA ALA A 94 15.82 9.89 -5.02
C ALA A 94 14.98 9.60 -6.27
N ASP A 95 14.61 10.63 -7.04
CA ASP A 95 13.93 10.47 -8.32
C ASP A 95 14.76 9.65 -9.31
N GLU A 96 16.06 9.87 -9.37
CA GLU A 96 16.95 9.05 -10.20
C GLU A 96 16.93 7.58 -9.78
N ARG A 97 16.97 7.29 -8.46
CA ARG A 97 16.85 5.92 -7.95
C ARG A 97 15.49 5.32 -8.29
N ALA A 98 14.40 6.07 -8.12
CA ALA A 98 13.06 5.64 -8.51
C ALA A 98 13.01 5.22 -9.98
N ARG A 99 13.58 6.03 -10.89
CA ARG A 99 13.58 5.74 -12.33
C ARG A 99 14.44 4.54 -12.71
N LYS A 100 15.58 4.36 -12.03
CA LYS A 100 16.61 3.39 -12.42
C LYS A 100 16.43 2.03 -11.76
N LEU A 101 16.05 2.00 -10.48
CA LEU A 101 16.17 0.84 -9.61
C LEU A 101 14.83 0.19 -9.25
N VAL A 102 13.70 0.89 -9.38
CA VAL A 102 12.39 0.27 -9.12
C VAL A 102 12.09 -0.75 -10.21
N GLU A 103 11.81 -1.97 -9.77
CA GLU A 103 11.30 -3.05 -10.59
C GLU A 103 9.79 -3.20 -10.37
N PHE A 104 9.08 -3.52 -11.44
CA PHE A 104 7.63 -3.66 -11.42
C PHE A 104 7.24 -5.13 -11.45
N ARG A 105 6.19 -5.47 -10.71
CA ARG A 105 5.67 -6.84 -10.67
C ARG A 105 5.21 -7.25 -12.07
N GLN A 106 5.46 -8.51 -12.44
CA GLN A 106 5.16 -9.03 -13.76
C GLN A 106 3.73 -8.71 -14.23
N GLY A 107 3.60 -8.25 -15.48
CA GLY A 107 2.32 -7.87 -16.10
C GLY A 107 1.81 -6.47 -15.74
N TRP A 108 2.55 -5.69 -14.94
CA TRP A 108 2.14 -4.34 -14.56
C TRP A 108 2.00 -3.42 -15.78
N SER A 109 2.94 -3.46 -16.72
CA SER A 109 2.92 -2.59 -17.91
C SER A 109 1.63 -2.76 -18.73
N GLU A 110 1.16 -4.00 -18.91
CA GLU A 110 -0.09 -4.30 -19.60
C GLU A 110 -1.32 -3.87 -18.80
N ALA A 111 -1.29 -4.04 -17.47
CA ALA A 111 -2.34 -3.56 -16.59
C ALA A 111 -2.43 -2.03 -16.58
N ALA A 112 -1.30 -1.33 -16.49
CA ALA A 112 -1.22 0.12 -16.59
C ALA A 112 -1.77 0.61 -17.92
N ALA A 113 -1.36 0.03 -19.05
CA ALA A 113 -1.91 0.38 -20.36
C ALA A 113 -3.43 0.15 -20.45
N PHE A 114 -3.94 -0.91 -19.84
CA PHE A 114 -5.38 -1.17 -19.75
C PHE A 114 -6.11 -0.10 -18.91
N ILE A 115 -5.54 0.31 -17.78
CA ILE A 115 -6.10 1.34 -16.88
C ILE A 115 -6.08 2.70 -17.59
N GLU A 116 -4.93 3.13 -18.12
CA GLU A 116 -4.75 4.44 -18.77
C GLU A 116 -5.59 4.62 -20.03
N SER A 117 -5.90 3.54 -20.75
CA SER A 117 -6.76 3.61 -21.95
C SER A 117 -8.26 3.72 -21.63
N ARG A 118 -8.65 3.86 -20.35
CA ARG A 118 -10.05 3.88 -19.90
C ARG A 118 -10.28 4.95 -18.84
N ASP A 119 -10.84 6.08 -19.26
CA ASP A 119 -11.20 7.20 -18.38
C ASP A 119 -12.14 6.80 -17.22
N ALA A 120 -12.92 5.73 -17.37
CA ALA A 120 -13.84 5.25 -16.33
C ALA A 120 -13.15 4.45 -15.21
N ILE A 121 -11.85 4.14 -15.31
CA ILE A 121 -11.07 3.47 -14.27
C ILE A 121 -10.24 4.51 -13.53
N GLN A 122 -10.51 4.70 -12.24
CA GLN A 122 -9.75 5.61 -11.39
C GLN A 122 -8.78 4.82 -10.51
N LEU A 123 -7.49 4.93 -10.80
CA LEU A 123 -6.42 4.30 -10.02
C LEU A 123 -5.99 5.21 -8.87
N HIS A 124 -6.06 4.69 -7.64
CA HIS A 124 -5.60 5.36 -6.43
C HIS A 124 -4.60 4.47 -5.69
N ILE A 125 -3.43 5.01 -5.34
CA ILE A 125 -2.41 4.27 -4.59
C ILE A 125 -2.44 4.70 -3.13
N ILE A 126 -2.42 3.74 -2.21
CA ILE A 126 -2.38 3.96 -0.76
C ILE A 126 -1.23 3.13 -0.19
N SER A 127 -0.18 3.79 0.28
CA SER A 127 1.07 3.14 0.70
C SER A 127 1.52 3.65 2.07
N VAL A 128 2.14 2.77 2.85
CA VAL A 128 2.88 3.16 4.08
C VAL A 128 4.26 3.75 3.78
N GLY A 129 4.69 3.70 2.51
CA GLY A 129 5.97 4.22 2.04
C GLY A 129 6.17 5.70 2.37
N TRP A 130 7.44 6.13 2.40
CA TRP A 130 7.83 7.47 2.87
C TRP A 130 8.02 8.52 1.76
N SER A 131 7.57 8.23 0.53
CA SER A 131 7.51 9.25 -0.50
C SER A 131 6.52 8.91 -1.63
N GLY A 132 5.42 9.64 -1.71
CA GLY A 132 4.51 9.59 -2.86
C GLY A 132 5.16 10.12 -4.13
N ARG A 133 6.08 11.08 -4.00
CA ARG A 133 6.93 11.54 -5.12
C ARG A 133 7.74 10.40 -5.72
N PHE A 134 8.39 9.58 -4.90
CA PHE A 134 9.20 8.45 -5.37
C PHE A 134 8.36 7.46 -6.18
N ILE A 135 7.16 7.12 -5.68
CA ILE A 135 6.18 6.26 -6.37
C ILE A 135 5.76 6.89 -7.70
N GLN A 136 5.36 8.16 -7.69
CA GLN A 136 4.95 8.90 -8.90
C GLN A 136 6.05 8.90 -9.96
N THR A 137 7.30 9.16 -9.54
CA THR A 137 8.46 9.20 -10.44
C THR A 137 8.73 7.82 -11.05
N ALA A 138 8.61 6.74 -10.29
CA ALA A 138 8.78 5.39 -10.80
C ALA A 138 7.72 5.03 -11.84
N LEU A 139 6.44 5.29 -11.54
CA LEU A 139 5.29 5.02 -12.43
C LEU A 139 5.34 5.80 -13.74
N ALA A 140 5.84 7.04 -13.70
CA ALA A 140 5.99 7.88 -14.89
C ALA A 140 7.07 7.38 -15.87
N THR A 141 7.84 6.34 -15.53
CA THR A 141 8.79 5.74 -16.47
C THR A 141 8.10 4.79 -17.45
N PRO A 142 8.71 4.50 -18.62
CA PRO A 142 8.20 3.47 -19.52
C PRO A 142 8.05 2.09 -18.85
N ARG A 143 8.95 1.74 -17.93
CA ARG A 143 8.88 0.49 -17.13
C ARG A 143 7.73 0.51 -16.13
N GLY A 144 7.38 1.68 -15.61
CA GLY A 144 6.20 1.90 -14.76
C GLY A 144 4.89 2.02 -15.53
N GLY A 145 4.91 1.77 -16.85
CA GLY A 145 3.73 1.86 -17.71
C GLY A 145 3.38 3.27 -18.13
N SER A 146 4.22 4.27 -17.82
CA SER A 146 3.90 5.71 -17.98
C SER A 146 2.56 6.08 -17.33
N CYS A 147 2.24 5.41 -16.22
CA CYS A 147 0.96 5.49 -15.55
C CYS A 147 0.89 6.75 -14.68
N THR A 148 -0.27 7.41 -14.69
CA THR A 148 -0.55 8.57 -13.85
C THR A 148 -1.75 8.27 -12.95
N PRO A 149 -1.51 7.76 -11.73
CA PRO A 149 -2.58 7.54 -10.77
C PRO A 149 -3.38 8.82 -10.49
N HIS A 150 -4.68 8.67 -10.26
CA HIS A 150 -5.56 9.78 -9.89
C HIS A 150 -5.19 10.36 -8.53
N SER A 151 -4.66 9.54 -7.62
CA SER A 151 -4.03 10.02 -6.39
C SER A 151 -3.02 9.01 -5.85
N ILE A 152 -2.00 9.53 -5.17
CA ILE A 152 -1.07 8.74 -4.36
C ILE A 152 -1.16 9.25 -2.92
N CYS A 153 -1.52 8.37 -1.99
CA CYS A 153 -1.56 8.62 -0.56
C CYS A 153 -0.43 7.84 0.09
N ALA A 154 0.65 8.54 0.42
CA ALA A 154 1.81 7.97 1.12
C ALA A 154 2.21 8.87 2.30
N ASN A 155 3.18 8.44 3.09
CA ASN A 155 3.91 9.35 3.96
C ASN A 155 4.93 10.15 3.12
N GLU A 156 5.45 11.25 3.66
CA GLU A 156 6.45 12.06 2.97
C GLU A 156 7.62 12.40 3.90
N ILE A 157 8.78 12.62 3.28
CA ILE A 157 9.93 13.24 3.94
C ILE A 157 9.67 14.76 3.98
N GLU A 158 9.82 15.37 5.15
CA GLU A 158 9.68 16.82 5.29
C GLU A 158 10.85 17.52 4.59
N LEU A 159 10.55 18.48 3.71
CA LEU A 159 11.54 19.26 2.97
C LEU A 159 11.70 20.66 3.56
N ASP A 160 12.94 21.13 3.64
CA ASP A 160 13.26 22.51 4.00
C ASP A 160 12.86 23.45 2.85
N CYS A 161 11.80 24.23 3.07
CA CYS A 161 11.28 25.20 2.12
C CYS A 161 12.00 26.56 2.14
N HIS A 162 12.95 26.76 3.07
CA HIS A 162 13.72 28.00 3.22
C HIS A 162 15.14 27.89 2.65
N GLY A 163 15.51 26.74 2.07
CA GLY A 163 16.85 26.44 1.55
C GLY A 163 16.85 25.65 0.24
N HIS A 164 17.71 24.63 0.14
CA HIS A 164 17.98 23.85 -1.08
C HIS A 164 16.92 22.79 -1.43
N LEU A 165 15.71 22.83 -0.85
CA LEU A 165 14.68 21.79 -0.99
C LEU A 165 15.21 20.38 -0.67
N VAL A 166 15.89 20.26 0.47
CA VAL A 166 16.43 19.00 0.98
C VAL A 166 15.65 18.53 2.21
N GLY A 167 15.73 17.24 2.53
CA GLY A 167 15.06 16.66 3.69
C GLY A 167 15.53 17.29 5.01
N THR A 168 14.59 17.59 5.91
CA THR A 168 14.88 18.14 7.24
C THR A 168 15.35 17.07 8.23
N GLY A 169 15.20 15.79 7.86
CA GLY A 169 15.39 14.64 8.75
C GLY A 169 14.10 14.18 9.44
N LYS A 170 12.99 14.89 9.26
CA LYS A 170 11.67 14.50 9.76
C LYS A 170 10.79 13.89 8.67
N LEU A 171 9.77 13.16 9.10
CA LEU A 171 8.68 12.70 8.24
C LEU A 171 7.47 13.60 8.45
N THR A 172 6.74 13.95 7.38
CA THR A 172 5.63 14.92 7.41
C THR A 172 4.43 14.50 8.27
N LYS A 173 4.47 13.30 8.85
CA LYS A 173 3.37 12.67 9.58
C LYS A 173 3.82 11.98 10.89
N SER A 174 4.98 12.38 11.45
CA SER A 174 5.53 11.87 12.72
C SER A 174 4.88 12.43 13.99
N LYS A 175 4.05 13.46 13.83
CA LYS A 175 3.09 13.91 14.85
C LYS A 175 1.73 13.62 14.27
N ASP A 176 0.79 13.07 15.05
CA ASP A 176 -0.61 12.93 14.61
C ASP A 176 -1.16 14.32 14.28
N ALA A 177 -1.01 14.70 13.02
CA ALA A 177 -1.27 16.04 12.57
C ALA A 177 -2.73 16.11 12.11
N SER A 178 -3.55 16.51 13.06
CA SER A 178 -4.87 17.08 12.93
C SER A 178 -6.04 16.11 12.86
N SER A 179 -7.14 16.51 13.51
CA SER A 179 -8.52 16.07 13.30
C SER A 179 -9.04 16.30 11.86
N THR A 180 -8.16 16.61 10.91
CA THR A 180 -8.50 16.84 9.50
C THR A 180 -8.30 15.53 8.73
N PRO A 181 -9.34 14.96 8.13
CA PRO A 181 -9.23 13.79 7.27
C PRO A 181 -8.17 14.00 6.15
N GLY A 182 -7.34 13.00 5.87
CA GLY A 182 -6.31 13.06 4.82
C GLY A 182 -4.98 13.68 5.22
N ARG A 183 -4.77 14.06 6.49
CA ARG A 183 -3.51 14.64 7.00
C ARG A 183 -2.74 13.76 7.98
N SER A 184 -3.34 12.66 8.43
CA SER A 184 -2.72 11.69 9.36
C SER A 184 -1.72 10.76 8.65
N GLY A 185 -0.80 10.18 9.44
CA GLY A 185 0.09 9.08 9.06
C GLY A 185 -0.64 7.93 8.37
N ILE A 186 0.05 7.24 7.46
CA ILE A 186 -0.38 5.94 6.94
C ILE A 186 0.63 4.92 7.46
N ARG A 187 0.30 4.24 8.56
CA ARG A 187 1.21 3.35 9.29
C ARG A 187 0.61 1.95 9.40
N VAL A 188 -0.67 1.88 9.76
CA VAL A 188 -1.36 0.62 10.02
C VAL A 188 -2.54 0.40 9.07
N ALA A 189 -3.18 -0.77 9.19
CA ALA A 189 -4.27 -1.17 8.30
C ALA A 189 -5.47 -0.21 8.34
N SER A 190 -5.83 0.30 9.51
CA SER A 190 -6.92 1.27 9.66
C SER A 190 -6.61 2.62 9.00
N ASP A 191 -5.34 3.00 8.87
CA ASP A 191 -4.97 4.21 8.14
C ASP A 191 -5.22 4.07 6.65
N LYS A 192 -4.81 2.94 6.05
CA LYS A 192 -5.09 2.67 4.63
C LYS A 192 -6.60 2.64 4.40
N GLN A 193 -7.35 1.98 5.28
CA GLN A 193 -8.80 1.91 5.20
C GLN A 193 -9.46 3.29 5.30
N ARG A 194 -8.99 4.15 6.20
CA ARG A 194 -9.48 5.53 6.33
C ARG A 194 -9.29 6.31 5.03
N GLU A 195 -8.11 6.25 4.41
CA GLU A 195 -7.85 6.94 3.15
C GLU A 195 -8.67 6.38 1.99
N MET A 196 -8.82 5.04 1.90
CA MET A 196 -9.68 4.41 0.91
C MET A 196 -11.13 4.87 1.04
N ARG A 197 -11.69 4.84 2.27
CA ARG A 197 -13.06 5.32 2.55
C ARG A 197 -13.22 6.79 2.18
N ARG A 198 -12.24 7.63 2.51
CA ARG A 198 -12.25 9.07 2.19
C ARG A 198 -12.34 9.28 0.67
N ILE A 199 -11.46 8.63 -0.09
CA ILE A 199 -11.43 8.76 -1.55
C ILE A 199 -12.72 8.20 -2.17
N ARG A 200 -13.15 7.00 -1.76
CA ARG A 200 -14.38 6.37 -2.25
C ARG A 200 -15.60 7.27 -2.04
N THR A 201 -15.74 7.85 -0.86
CA THR A 201 -16.87 8.76 -0.54
C THR A 201 -16.84 10.04 -1.38
N GLN A 202 -15.64 10.51 -1.76
CA GLN A 202 -15.48 11.68 -2.61
C GLN A 202 -15.82 11.39 -4.08
N MET A 203 -15.39 10.23 -4.60
CA MET A 203 -15.49 9.88 -6.02
C MET A 203 -16.80 9.16 -6.40
N ASP A 204 -17.30 8.28 -5.52
CA ASP A 204 -18.51 7.48 -5.75
C ASP A 204 -19.62 7.83 -4.75
N ARG A 205 -20.10 9.07 -4.80
CA ARG A 205 -21.16 9.55 -3.89
C ARG A 205 -22.47 8.75 -4.02
N ALA A 206 -22.72 8.18 -5.20
CA ALA A 206 -23.91 7.38 -5.46
C ALA A 206 -23.74 5.90 -5.06
N GLY A 207 -22.53 5.47 -4.70
CA GLY A 207 -22.22 4.09 -4.32
C GLY A 207 -22.40 3.08 -5.46
N LYS A 208 -22.26 3.52 -6.71
CA LYS A 208 -22.56 2.71 -7.91
C LYS A 208 -21.33 2.11 -8.56
N GLN A 209 -20.16 2.74 -8.42
CA GLN A 209 -18.96 2.28 -9.10
C GLN A 209 -18.40 1.05 -8.43
N ILE A 210 -18.06 0.00 -9.18
CA ILE A 210 -17.34 -1.17 -8.66
C ILE A 210 -16.03 -0.71 -8.03
N CYS A 211 -15.78 -1.18 -6.80
CA CYS A 211 -14.65 -0.85 -5.97
C CYS A 211 -13.75 -2.09 -5.83
N VAL A 212 -12.48 -1.95 -6.19
CA VAL A 212 -11.47 -3.01 -6.16
C VAL A 212 -10.29 -2.54 -5.34
N TYR A 213 -9.69 -3.43 -4.53
CA TYR A 213 -8.45 -3.14 -3.81
C TYR A 213 -7.41 -4.22 -4.10
N ALA A 214 -6.19 -3.83 -4.44
CA ALA A 214 -5.04 -4.71 -4.61
C ALA A 214 -4.05 -4.51 -3.46
N GLY A 215 -3.63 -5.60 -2.82
CA GLY A 215 -2.63 -5.59 -1.76
C GLY A 215 -2.08 -6.99 -1.49
N ASP A 216 -0.95 -7.09 -0.81
CA ASP A 216 -0.25 -8.36 -0.57
C ASP A 216 -0.16 -8.73 0.93
N SER A 217 -0.41 -7.77 1.82
CA SER A 217 -0.04 -7.90 3.23
C SER A 217 -1.22 -7.76 4.20
N ASN A 218 -0.97 -8.06 5.49
CA ASN A 218 -1.95 -7.81 6.55
C ASN A 218 -2.27 -6.32 6.74
N THR A 219 -1.41 -5.40 6.29
CA THR A 219 -1.72 -3.96 6.33
C THR A 219 -2.83 -3.58 5.35
N ASP A 220 -3.14 -4.46 4.38
CA ASP A 220 -4.21 -4.25 3.41
C ASP A 220 -5.51 -4.98 3.77
N LEU A 221 -5.50 -5.82 4.81
CA LEU A 221 -6.62 -6.70 5.17
C LEU A 221 -7.95 -5.94 5.28
N ALA A 222 -7.95 -4.82 6.00
CA ALA A 222 -9.15 -4.02 6.22
C ALA A 222 -9.71 -3.45 4.89
N CYS A 223 -8.82 -3.05 3.97
CA CYS A 223 -9.23 -2.54 2.66
C CYS A 223 -9.73 -3.66 1.74
N LEU A 224 -8.99 -4.77 1.65
CA LEU A 224 -9.34 -5.96 0.86
C LEU A 224 -10.73 -6.50 1.20
N LEU A 225 -11.12 -6.42 2.48
CA LEU A 225 -12.42 -6.88 2.96
C LEU A 225 -13.54 -5.85 2.74
N GLU A 226 -13.28 -4.57 2.53
CA GLU A 226 -14.33 -3.53 2.43
C GLU A 226 -14.61 -3.07 0.98
N VAL A 227 -14.24 -3.90 0.01
CA VAL A 227 -14.44 -3.65 -1.42
C VAL A 227 -15.28 -4.76 -2.06
N ASP A 228 -15.71 -4.57 -3.31
CA ASP A 228 -16.48 -5.60 -4.04
C ASP A 228 -15.59 -6.79 -4.39
N VAL A 229 -14.32 -6.53 -4.71
CA VAL A 229 -13.31 -7.55 -5.01
C VAL A 229 -11.97 -7.12 -4.42
N GLY A 230 -11.45 -7.91 -3.47
CA GLY A 230 -10.08 -7.78 -2.99
C GLY A 230 -9.14 -8.67 -3.80
N LEU A 231 -8.05 -8.11 -4.31
CA LEU A 231 -7.00 -8.83 -5.04
C LEU A 231 -5.80 -9.00 -4.11
N ILE A 232 -5.50 -10.26 -3.76
CA ILE A 232 -4.35 -10.61 -2.92
C ILE A 232 -3.17 -10.89 -3.84
N PHE A 233 -2.06 -10.16 -3.70
CA PHE A 233 -0.91 -10.26 -4.61
C PHE A 233 0.24 -11.11 -4.06
N GLY A 234 0.93 -11.81 -4.97
CA GLY A 234 2.18 -12.52 -4.67
C GLY A 234 2.00 -13.85 -3.94
N GLU A 235 2.93 -14.18 -3.04
CA GLU A 235 2.79 -15.35 -2.18
C GLU A 235 1.83 -15.09 -1.01
N ALA A 236 1.86 -13.88 -0.43
CA ALA A 236 0.94 -13.43 0.62
C ALA A 236 0.74 -14.43 1.77
N GLU A 237 1.74 -15.25 2.10
CA GLU A 237 1.59 -16.39 3.03
C GLU A 237 1.03 -15.96 4.39
N SER A 238 1.54 -14.85 4.93
CA SER A 238 1.10 -14.30 6.22
C SER A 238 -0.33 -13.77 6.21
N LEU A 239 -0.76 -13.18 5.09
CA LEU A 239 -2.14 -12.70 4.90
C LEU A 239 -3.10 -13.87 4.69
N LEU A 240 -2.74 -14.85 3.85
CA LEU A 240 -3.55 -16.06 3.63
C LEU A 240 -3.70 -16.87 4.92
N ALA A 241 -2.62 -17.08 5.67
CA ALA A 241 -2.67 -17.73 6.98
C ALA A 241 -3.55 -16.96 7.98
N THR A 242 -3.55 -15.62 7.90
CA THR A 242 -4.44 -14.78 8.71
C THR A 242 -5.90 -14.96 8.31
N LEU A 243 -6.22 -14.97 7.02
CA LEU A 243 -7.58 -15.21 6.51
C LEU A 243 -8.11 -16.58 6.94
N GLU A 244 -7.30 -17.64 6.86
CA GLU A 244 -7.67 -18.96 7.36
C GLU A 244 -7.96 -18.94 8.86
N ARG A 245 -7.03 -18.38 9.66
CA ARG A 245 -7.15 -18.30 11.12
C ARG A 245 -8.41 -17.55 11.58
N ILE A 246 -8.81 -16.49 10.88
CA ILE A 246 -10.00 -15.70 11.21
C ILE A 246 -11.29 -16.21 10.55
N GLY A 247 -11.24 -17.38 9.90
CA GLY A 247 -12.40 -18.03 9.29
C GLY A 247 -12.89 -17.42 7.97
N LEU A 248 -12.02 -16.70 7.26
CA LEU A 248 -12.29 -16.08 5.95
C LEU A 248 -11.54 -16.74 4.78
N GLY A 249 -10.79 -17.83 5.02
CA GLY A 249 -10.07 -18.56 3.98
C GLY A 249 -10.96 -19.05 2.82
N ASN A 250 -12.19 -19.47 3.14
CA ASN A 250 -13.20 -19.89 2.16
C ASN A 250 -13.68 -18.76 1.22
N CYS A 251 -13.35 -17.51 1.51
CA CYS A 251 -13.66 -16.35 0.66
C CYS A 251 -12.60 -16.10 -0.41
N VAL A 252 -11.46 -16.79 -0.33
CA VAL A 252 -10.36 -16.69 -1.30
C VAL A 252 -10.63 -17.64 -2.46
N ASN A 253 -10.55 -17.10 -3.68
CA ASN A 253 -10.76 -17.84 -4.92
C ASN A 253 -9.49 -17.74 -5.78
N THR A 254 -9.28 -18.72 -6.66
CA THR A 254 -8.34 -18.51 -7.77
C THR A 254 -8.95 -17.61 -8.84
N PRO A 255 -8.14 -16.98 -9.71
CA PRO A 255 -8.66 -16.17 -10.82
C PRO A 255 -9.60 -16.97 -11.73
N GLU A 256 -9.26 -18.22 -12.03
CA GLU A 256 -10.04 -19.11 -12.89
C GLU A 256 -11.39 -19.46 -12.26
N GLU A 257 -11.41 -19.77 -10.97
CA GLU A 257 -12.64 -20.08 -10.23
C GLU A 257 -13.59 -18.88 -10.19
N TRP A 258 -13.04 -17.69 -9.90
CA TRP A 258 -13.82 -16.46 -9.84
C TRP A 258 -14.41 -16.09 -11.21
N LEU A 259 -13.60 -16.19 -12.28
CA LEU A 259 -14.05 -15.96 -13.66
C LEU A 259 -15.12 -16.97 -14.09
N LYS A 260 -14.92 -18.27 -13.79
CA LYS A 260 -15.89 -19.33 -14.10
C LYS A 260 -17.23 -19.12 -13.40
N ARG A 261 -17.23 -18.52 -12.21
CA ARG A 261 -18.44 -18.13 -11.45
C ARG A 261 -19.07 -16.84 -11.96
N GLY A 262 -18.62 -16.30 -13.09
CA GLY A 262 -19.18 -15.12 -13.75
C GLY A 262 -18.72 -13.79 -13.15
N GLY A 263 -17.66 -13.80 -12.34
CA GLY A 263 -17.11 -12.61 -11.69
C GLY A 263 -18.08 -12.02 -10.66
N LYS A 264 -18.37 -12.76 -9.59
CA LYS A 264 -19.27 -12.31 -8.51
C LYS A 264 -18.64 -11.15 -7.74
N LEU A 265 -19.48 -10.23 -7.29
CA LEU A 265 -19.10 -9.12 -6.42
C LEU A 265 -19.45 -9.48 -4.96
N GLY A 266 -18.59 -9.05 -4.04
CA GLY A 266 -18.83 -9.14 -2.60
C GLY A 266 -19.57 -7.93 -2.04
N LYS A 267 -19.83 -7.94 -0.73
CA LYS A 267 -20.43 -6.82 0.00
C LYS A 267 -19.34 -5.89 0.56
N ARG A 268 -19.50 -4.58 0.29
CA ARG A 268 -18.64 -3.47 0.80
C ARG A 268 -18.86 -3.11 2.27
N ASP A 269 -19.13 -4.10 3.11
CA ASP A 269 -19.27 -3.94 4.56
C ASP A 269 -18.28 -4.87 5.23
N LEU A 270 -17.29 -4.32 5.94
CA LEU A 270 -16.20 -5.05 6.59
C LEU A 270 -16.65 -6.31 7.34
N HIS A 271 -17.80 -6.28 8.01
CA HIS A 271 -18.31 -7.41 8.82
C HIS A 271 -19.25 -8.37 8.05
N ALA A 272 -19.60 -8.06 6.81
CA ALA A 272 -20.40 -8.96 5.98
C ALA A 272 -19.66 -10.25 5.64
N ARG A 273 -20.36 -11.39 5.67
CA ARG A 273 -19.77 -12.70 5.32
C ARG A 273 -19.55 -12.91 3.83
N GLU A 274 -20.24 -12.17 2.99
CA GLU A 274 -20.17 -12.29 1.53
C GLU A 274 -18.96 -11.51 0.98
N LYS A 275 -17.76 -11.99 1.32
CA LYS A 275 -16.50 -11.45 0.80
C LYS A 275 -16.11 -12.14 -0.50
N VAL A 276 -15.44 -11.38 -1.37
CA VAL A 276 -14.83 -11.92 -2.58
C VAL A 276 -13.38 -11.48 -2.59
N LEU A 277 -12.50 -12.44 -2.30
CA LEU A 277 -11.06 -12.28 -2.41
C LEU A 277 -10.57 -13.16 -3.56
N VAL A 278 -9.64 -12.65 -4.36
CA VAL A 278 -9.02 -13.39 -5.45
C VAL A 278 -7.51 -13.33 -5.28
N HIS A 279 -6.88 -14.50 -5.12
CA HIS A 279 -5.43 -14.61 -4.99
C HIS A 279 -4.78 -14.63 -6.38
N VAL A 280 -3.92 -13.66 -6.65
CA VAL A 280 -3.20 -13.47 -7.91
C VAL A 280 -1.70 -13.44 -7.65
N ARG A 281 -0.90 -14.13 -8.45
CA ARG A 281 0.57 -14.07 -8.29
C ARG A 281 1.13 -12.72 -8.74
N ASN A 282 0.54 -12.15 -9.79
CA ASN A 282 1.00 -10.93 -10.43
C ASN A 282 -0.10 -10.25 -11.26
N TRP A 283 0.23 -9.12 -11.89
CA TRP A 283 -0.72 -8.36 -12.69
C TRP A 283 -1.14 -9.06 -13.98
N GLN A 284 -0.33 -9.99 -14.49
CA GLN A 284 -0.72 -10.83 -15.63
C GLN A 284 -1.94 -11.70 -15.27
N ASN A 285 -2.02 -12.22 -14.04
CA ASN A 285 -3.20 -12.96 -13.56
C ASN A 285 -4.36 -12.03 -13.13
N ALA A 286 -4.05 -10.81 -12.69
CA ALA A 286 -5.06 -9.84 -12.27
C ALA A 286 -5.78 -9.18 -13.47
N LEU A 287 -5.10 -8.99 -14.60
CA LEU A 287 -5.63 -8.25 -15.75
C LEU A 287 -6.96 -8.83 -16.29
N PRO A 288 -7.14 -10.15 -16.48
CA PRO A 288 -8.43 -10.71 -16.88
C PRO A 288 -9.58 -10.39 -15.91
N ILE A 289 -9.29 -10.28 -14.61
CA ILE A 289 -10.26 -9.90 -13.58
C ILE A 289 -10.67 -8.44 -13.78
N LEU A 290 -9.70 -7.53 -13.93
CA LEU A 290 -9.97 -6.11 -14.19
C LEU A 290 -10.80 -5.90 -15.46
N VAL A 291 -10.48 -6.63 -16.54
CA VAL A 291 -11.25 -6.59 -17.79
C VAL A 291 -12.71 -7.01 -17.56
N GLN A 292 -12.94 -8.07 -16.79
CA GLN A 292 -14.28 -8.55 -16.49
C GLN A 292 -15.06 -7.56 -15.61
N LEU A 293 -14.41 -6.97 -14.61
CA LEU A 293 -15.03 -5.98 -13.72
C LEU A 293 -15.38 -4.70 -14.48
N TYR A 294 -14.47 -4.20 -15.32
CA TYR A 294 -14.74 -3.05 -16.17
C TYR A 294 -15.97 -3.26 -17.07
N LYS A 295 -16.10 -4.45 -17.68
CA LYS A 295 -17.27 -4.80 -18.51
C LYS A 295 -18.59 -4.86 -17.73
N LYS A 296 -18.54 -5.11 -16.42
CA LYS A 296 -19.71 -5.11 -15.54
C LYS A 296 -20.07 -3.69 -15.12
N ASP A 297 -19.07 -2.94 -14.66
CA ASP A 297 -19.22 -1.54 -14.26
C ASP A 297 -19.80 -0.67 -15.38
N ALA A 298 -19.45 -0.94 -16.64
CA ALA A 298 -19.98 -0.23 -17.80
C ALA A 298 -21.44 -0.58 -18.17
N LYS A 299 -22.05 -1.60 -17.55
CA LYS A 299 -23.42 -2.05 -17.85
C LYS A 299 -24.47 -1.58 -16.83
N ASP A 300 -24.03 -1.16 -15.66
CA ASP A 300 -24.87 -0.72 -14.52
C ASP A 300 -24.92 0.82 -14.42
#